data_AF-A0A932K1E1-F1
#
_entry.id   AF-A0A932K1E1-F1
#
_cell.length_a   1.000
_cell.length_b   1.000
_cell.length_c   1.000
_cell.angle_alpha   90.00
_cell.angle_beta   90.00
_cell.angle_gamma   90.00
#
_symmetry.space_group_name_H-M   'P 1'
#
loop_
_entity.id
_entity.type
_entity.pdbx_description
1 polymer ?
#
loop_
_entity_poly.entity_id
_entity_poly.type
_entity_poly.pdbx_seq_one_letter_code
_entity_poly.pdbx_strand_id
1 'polypeptide(L)'
;MAAFLFPLLSLIACSHALAADPLALPVGQAQRAVAAAQDDESRRYRFIDQSAWYLCKNQGGDTGRNSIPLETFIKQRQGDCTDFIGAVLEGLDLRGAALDGADLNYARLAKTQLRGARLKYANANYARFEAADLRAAHGEGARFVGTVLERADMEQAVLDGAVFVSADMTGTNLKEASLEEAVFRGARMIGARLGSAKLTRAVFTGADLTGAAFANAALRGADFSRAELAGAGFQAADLRDAHFYAVVFQKTDLSRADLRGANLSDAVFKSGSFEGADLRGAVLSGADLSGAVLTGVELEGATYDYKTKLPFGDYKAKRLKLVKK
;
A
#
# COMPACT_ATOMS: atom_id res chain seq x y z
N MET A 1 -69.19 -23.71 6.61
CA MET A 1 -69.21 -22.95 7.89
C MET A 1 -67.86 -23.19 8.55
N ALA A 2 -66.91 -22.27 8.73
CA ALA A 2 -66.67 -20.85 8.43
C ALA A 2 -65.11 -20.74 8.35
N ALA A 3 -64.48 -20.33 7.25
CA ALA A 3 -64.04 -18.97 6.89
C ALA A 3 -63.50 -18.10 8.05
N PHE A 4 -62.28 -17.55 7.86
CA PHE A 4 -61.62 -16.33 8.40
C PHE A 4 -60.18 -16.64 8.88
N LEU A 5 -59.10 -15.89 8.63
CA LEU A 5 -58.76 -14.71 7.81
C LEU A 5 -57.21 -14.62 7.86
N PHE A 6 -56.53 -14.40 6.72
CA PHE A 6 -55.14 -13.90 6.70
C PHE A 6 -55.12 -12.38 7.00
N PRO A 7 -53.99 -11.83 7.47
CA PRO A 7 -53.12 -11.01 6.60
C PRO A 7 -51.64 -11.38 6.81
N LEU A 8 -50.69 -11.41 5.86
CA LEU A 8 -50.29 -10.53 4.76
C LEU A 8 -49.97 -9.08 5.20
N LEU A 9 -48.73 -8.84 5.62
CA LEU A 9 -47.93 -7.59 5.64
C LEU A 9 -46.62 -7.91 6.39
N SER A 10 -45.39 -7.63 5.96
CA SER A 10 -44.88 -6.67 4.98
C SER A 10 -43.49 -7.09 4.43
N LEU A 11 -43.45 -7.48 3.16
CA LEU A 11 -42.36 -7.07 2.26
C LEU A 11 -42.73 -5.64 1.81
N ILE A 12 -41.86 -4.66 2.03
CA ILE A 12 -41.60 -3.48 1.17
C ILE A 12 -40.55 -2.58 1.86
N ALA A 13 -39.45 -2.39 1.13
CA ALA A 13 -38.59 -1.21 1.03
C ALA A 13 -38.06 -0.51 2.30
N CYS A 14 -36.73 -0.49 2.39
CA CYS A 14 -36.03 0.79 2.50
C CYS A 14 -34.78 0.79 1.60
N SER A 15 -35.02 0.87 0.30
CA SER A 15 -34.13 1.56 -0.62
C SER A 15 -34.32 3.07 -0.41
N HIS A 16 -33.27 3.76 0.05
CA HIS A 16 -32.94 5.19 -0.04
C HIS A 16 -32.23 5.68 1.24
N ALA A 17 -30.92 5.48 1.29
CA ALA A 17 -30.01 6.42 1.93
C ALA A 17 -28.85 6.66 0.95
N LEU A 18 -29.14 7.46 -0.08
CA LEU A 18 -28.11 8.10 -0.88
C LEU A 18 -27.37 9.12 -0.01
N ALA A 19 -26.05 9.10 -0.13
CA ALA A 19 -25.14 10.24 0.05
C ALA A 19 -25.12 10.93 1.42
N ALA A 20 -24.28 10.39 2.32
CA ALA A 20 -23.42 11.23 3.13
C ALA A 20 -21.96 10.88 2.80
N ASP A 21 -21.24 11.87 2.29
CA ASP A 21 -19.83 11.84 1.93
C ASP A 21 -18.98 11.35 3.13
N PRO A 22 -18.19 10.27 3.02
CA PRO A 22 -17.40 9.76 4.15
C PRO A 22 -16.19 10.64 4.52
N LEU A 23 -16.03 11.81 3.89
CA LEU A 23 -14.86 12.67 4.02
C LEU A 23 -14.95 13.83 5.04
N ALA A 24 -15.92 13.83 5.96
CA ALA A 24 -16.09 14.95 6.89
C ALA A 24 -16.07 14.59 8.39
N LEU A 25 -15.26 13.61 8.81
CA LEU A 25 -14.99 13.41 10.24
C LEU A 25 -13.62 14.01 10.62
N PRO A 26 -13.56 14.96 11.57
CA PRO A 26 -12.29 15.47 12.06
C PRO A 26 -11.45 14.32 12.66
N VAL A 27 -10.14 14.34 12.42
CA VAL A 27 -9.20 13.22 12.70
C VAL A 27 -9.35 12.62 14.11
N GLY A 28 -9.67 13.43 15.11
CA GLY A 28 -9.90 12.97 16.49
C GLY A 28 -11.20 12.18 16.72
N GLN A 29 -12.23 12.36 15.88
CA GLN A 29 -13.47 11.59 15.92
C GLN A 29 -13.38 10.31 15.08
N ALA A 30 -12.59 10.31 13.99
CA ALA A 30 -12.29 9.08 13.24
C ALA A 30 -11.51 8.06 14.10
N GLN A 31 -10.50 8.51 14.86
CA GLN A 31 -9.77 7.64 15.79
C GLN A 31 -10.64 7.09 16.93
N ARG A 32 -11.59 7.90 17.44
CA ARG A 32 -12.54 7.45 18.47
C ARG A 32 -13.63 6.54 17.92
N ALA A 33 -14.09 6.75 16.69
CA ALA A 33 -15.02 5.85 16.00
C ALA A 33 -14.36 4.51 15.65
N VAL A 34 -13.08 4.51 15.26
CA VAL A 34 -12.28 3.28 15.09
C VAL A 34 -12.07 2.57 16.43
N ALA A 35 -11.74 3.28 17.51
CA ALA A 35 -11.58 2.68 18.84
C ALA A 35 -12.91 2.15 19.42
N ALA A 36 -14.03 2.85 19.19
CA ALA A 36 -15.36 2.42 19.61
C ALA A 36 -15.91 1.26 18.77
N ALA A 37 -15.61 1.23 17.46
CA ALA A 37 -15.89 0.07 16.61
C ALA A 37 -15.03 -1.13 17.00
N GLN A 38 -13.76 -0.93 17.38
CA GLN A 38 -12.89 -1.99 17.91
C GLN A 38 -13.42 -2.60 19.23
N ASP A 39 -14.03 -1.80 20.11
CA ASP A 39 -14.58 -2.27 21.40
C ASP A 39 -15.96 -2.95 21.27
N ASP A 40 -16.78 -2.56 20.29
CA ASP A 40 -18.09 -3.20 20.02
C ASP A 40 -17.97 -4.43 19.10
N GLU A 41 -17.02 -4.44 18.16
CA GLU A 41 -16.77 -5.59 17.29
C GLU A 41 -15.98 -6.71 17.99
N SER A 42 -15.05 -6.39 18.90
CA SER A 42 -14.35 -7.40 19.70
C SER A 42 -15.27 -8.22 20.62
N ARG A 43 -16.49 -7.75 20.89
CA ARG A 43 -17.53 -8.52 21.60
C ARG A 43 -18.29 -9.51 20.71
N ARG A 44 -18.26 -9.36 19.38
CA ARG A 44 -18.88 -10.31 18.43
C ARG A 44 -17.93 -11.41 17.96
N TYR A 45 -16.62 -11.17 17.98
CA TYR A 45 -15.63 -12.15 17.52
C TYR A 45 -15.11 -12.95 18.72
N ARG A 46 -15.42 -14.25 18.75
CA ARG A 46 -14.83 -15.16 19.74
C ARG A 46 -13.32 -15.20 19.49
N PHE A 47 -12.55 -14.66 20.43
CA PHE A 47 -11.10 -14.80 20.47
C PHE A 47 -10.74 -16.28 20.28
N ILE A 48 -9.97 -16.54 19.22
CA ILE A 48 -9.36 -17.84 18.99
C ILE A 48 -8.15 -17.91 19.94
N ASP A 49 -8.41 -18.36 21.16
CA ASP A 49 -7.39 -18.61 22.18
C ASP A 49 -6.45 -19.73 21.70
N GLN A 50 -5.15 -19.59 21.98
CA GLN A 50 -4.09 -20.52 21.60
C GLN A 50 -4.18 -21.88 22.31
N SER A 51 -5.21 -22.10 23.14
CA SER A 51 -5.52 -23.39 23.76
C SER A 51 -6.50 -24.22 22.92
N ALA A 52 -5.98 -24.74 21.81
CA ALA A 52 -6.43 -26.00 21.18
C ALA A 52 -7.81 -26.10 20.50
N TRP A 53 -8.59 -25.04 20.26
CA TRP A 53 -9.88 -25.22 19.56
C TRP A 53 -10.19 -24.08 18.57
N TYR A 54 -10.11 -24.40 17.26
CA TYR A 54 -10.58 -23.53 16.19
C TYR A 54 -11.98 -23.95 15.80
N LEU A 55 -12.94 -23.03 15.91
CA LEU A 55 -14.29 -23.20 15.41
C LEU A 55 -14.35 -22.69 13.96
N CYS A 56 -13.84 -23.49 13.02
CA CYS A 56 -14.12 -23.20 11.63
C CYS A 56 -15.49 -23.75 11.25
N LYS A 57 -16.38 -22.89 10.72
CA LYS A 57 -17.62 -23.37 10.11
C LYS A 57 -17.26 -24.07 8.79
N ASN A 58 -17.15 -25.39 8.82
CA ASN A 58 -17.31 -26.16 7.58
C ASN A 58 -18.70 -25.84 7.01
N GLN A 59 -18.86 -25.76 5.69
CA GLN A 59 -20.13 -25.40 5.03
C GLN A 59 -21.34 -26.30 5.42
N GLY A 60 -21.13 -27.37 6.20
CA GLY A 60 -22.16 -28.23 6.78
C GLY A 60 -22.63 -27.89 8.20
N GLY A 61 -22.18 -26.78 8.81
CA GLY A 61 -22.68 -26.35 10.13
C GLY A 61 -22.11 -27.11 11.34
N ASP A 62 -21.06 -27.92 11.14
CA ASP A 62 -20.48 -28.73 12.20
C ASP A 62 -19.41 -27.93 12.97
N THR A 63 -19.72 -27.56 14.21
CA THR A 63 -18.78 -26.92 15.15
C THR A 63 -18.04 -27.99 15.94
N GLY A 64 -17.19 -28.76 15.25
CA GLY A 64 -16.35 -29.79 15.84
C GLY A 64 -15.11 -29.23 16.53
N ARG A 65 -14.79 -29.76 17.70
CA ARG A 65 -13.54 -29.54 18.42
C ARG A 65 -12.40 -30.24 17.65
N ASN A 66 -11.65 -29.52 16.82
CA ASN A 66 -10.53 -30.08 16.04
C ASN A 66 -9.34 -30.39 16.95
N SER A 67 -8.90 -31.65 17.01
CA SER A 67 -7.81 -32.17 17.85
C SER A 67 -6.41 -32.02 17.23
N ILE A 68 -6.30 -31.36 16.08
CA ILE A 68 -5.04 -31.14 15.37
C ILE A 68 -4.50 -29.72 15.63
N PRO A 69 -3.18 -29.54 15.84
CA PRO A 69 -2.58 -28.21 15.96
C PRO A 69 -2.92 -27.32 14.77
N LEU A 70 -3.17 -26.03 15.00
CA LEU A 70 -3.57 -25.09 13.95
C LEU A 70 -2.63 -25.09 12.76
N GLU A 71 -1.33 -25.06 13.02
CA GLU A 71 -0.31 -25.08 11.98
C GLU A 71 -0.50 -26.28 11.05
N THR A 72 -0.75 -27.45 11.64
CA THR A 72 -0.99 -28.70 10.92
C THR A 72 -2.30 -28.62 10.14
N PHE A 73 -3.35 -28.05 10.73
CA PHE A 73 -4.63 -27.83 10.05
C PHE A 73 -4.48 -26.94 8.80
N ILE A 74 -3.82 -25.80 8.93
CA ILE A 74 -3.62 -24.84 7.83
C ILE A 74 -2.77 -25.46 6.71
N LYS A 75 -1.72 -26.23 7.07
CA LYS A 75 -0.84 -26.87 6.08
C LYS A 75 -1.48 -28.07 5.38
N GLN A 76 -2.33 -28.85 6.05
CA GLN A 76 -2.85 -30.12 5.53
C GLN A 76 -4.20 -30.00 4.79
N ARG A 77 -4.84 -28.83 4.79
CA ARG A 77 -6.10 -28.55 4.07
C ARG A 77 -7.12 -29.70 4.14
N GLN A 78 -7.59 -30.02 5.34
CA GLN A 78 -8.76 -30.90 5.52
C GLN A 78 -10.10 -30.13 5.55
N GLY A 79 -10.20 -28.98 4.87
CA GLY A 79 -11.46 -28.23 4.74
C GLY A 79 -11.31 -26.83 4.15
N ASP A 80 -12.42 -26.33 3.58
CA ASP A 80 -12.64 -24.99 3.00
C ASP A 80 -12.68 -23.87 4.06
N CYS A 81 -11.77 -23.93 5.03
CA CYS A 81 -11.70 -22.92 6.08
C CYS A 81 -11.00 -21.67 5.56
N THR A 82 -11.80 -20.68 5.15
CA THR A 82 -11.31 -19.36 4.77
C THR A 82 -11.44 -18.34 5.91
N ASP A 83 -12.10 -18.65 7.02
CA ASP A 83 -12.36 -17.69 8.11
C ASP A 83 -11.32 -17.80 9.23
N PHE A 84 -10.42 -16.81 9.30
CA PHE A 84 -9.40 -16.63 10.33
C PHE A 84 -9.53 -15.25 10.99
N ILE A 85 -10.75 -14.68 11.04
CA ILE A 85 -10.97 -13.37 11.65
C ILE A 85 -10.53 -13.39 13.12
N GLY A 86 -9.64 -12.46 13.49
CA GLY A 86 -9.10 -12.36 14.85
C GLY A 86 -8.23 -13.54 15.30
N ALA A 87 -7.85 -14.44 14.38
CA ALA A 87 -7.07 -15.62 14.72
C ALA A 87 -5.69 -15.24 15.28
N VAL A 88 -5.26 -15.96 16.33
CA VAL A 88 -3.91 -15.83 16.86
C VAL A 88 -2.99 -16.84 16.19
N LEU A 89 -2.22 -16.36 15.22
CA LEU A 89 -1.27 -17.11 14.39
C LEU A 89 0.19 -16.76 14.71
N GLU A 90 0.41 -15.95 15.76
CA GLU A 90 1.70 -15.38 16.14
C GLU A 90 2.78 -16.46 16.29
N GLY A 91 3.89 -16.27 15.57
CA GLY A 91 5.07 -17.15 15.62
C GLY A 91 4.89 -18.52 14.95
N LEU A 92 3.74 -18.81 14.34
CA LEU A 92 3.53 -20.11 13.67
C LEU A 92 4.41 -20.24 12.43
N ASP A 93 4.75 -21.49 12.10
CA ASP A 93 5.36 -21.81 10.83
C ASP A 93 4.27 -22.14 9.79
N LEU A 94 3.95 -21.17 8.94
CA LEU A 94 2.99 -21.28 7.85
C LEU A 94 3.68 -21.17 6.48
N ARG A 95 4.93 -21.63 6.38
CA ARG A 95 5.67 -21.63 5.10
C ARG A 95 4.93 -22.46 4.06
N GLY A 96 4.73 -21.88 2.88
CA GLY A 96 3.99 -22.52 1.79
C GLY A 96 2.49 -22.74 2.07
N ALA A 97 1.94 -22.18 3.16
CA ALA A 97 0.54 -22.35 3.52
C ALA A 97 -0.39 -21.83 2.42
N ALA A 98 -1.53 -22.50 2.25
CA ALA A 98 -2.52 -22.18 1.22
C ALA A 98 -3.67 -21.34 1.80
N LEU A 99 -3.45 -20.03 1.91
CA LEU A 99 -4.35 -19.02 2.47
C LEU A 99 -5.03 -18.15 1.38
N ASP A 100 -5.09 -18.63 0.14
CA ASP A 100 -5.80 -17.94 -0.94
C ASP A 100 -7.27 -17.72 -0.56
N GLY A 101 -7.75 -16.48 -0.69
CA GLY A 101 -9.11 -16.07 -0.34
C GLY A 101 -9.42 -16.10 1.16
N ALA A 102 -8.42 -16.32 2.03
CA ALA A 102 -8.63 -16.34 3.47
C ALA A 102 -9.00 -14.94 3.99
N ASP A 103 -9.98 -14.89 4.88
CA ASP A 103 -10.30 -13.75 5.73
C ASP A 103 -9.42 -13.80 6.99
N LEU A 104 -8.42 -12.94 7.02
CA LEU A 104 -7.47 -12.72 8.10
C LEU A 104 -7.73 -11.39 8.80
N ASN A 105 -8.94 -10.79 8.69
CA ASN A 105 -9.20 -9.49 9.31
C ASN A 105 -8.91 -9.54 10.81
N TYR A 106 -8.21 -8.53 11.33
CA TYR A 106 -7.82 -8.45 12.74
C TYR A 106 -6.96 -9.60 13.27
N ALA A 107 -6.49 -10.51 12.42
CA ALA A 107 -5.66 -11.63 12.84
C ALA A 107 -4.29 -11.16 13.34
N ARG A 108 -3.71 -11.92 14.28
CA ARG A 108 -2.39 -11.67 14.84
C ARG A 108 -1.39 -12.65 14.24
N LEU A 109 -0.54 -12.15 13.36
CA LEU A 109 0.50 -12.88 12.62
C LEU A 109 1.92 -12.35 12.91
N ALA A 110 2.13 -11.64 14.02
CA ALA A 110 3.47 -11.15 14.37
C ALA A 110 4.49 -12.31 14.37
N LYS A 111 5.67 -12.08 13.77
CA LYS A 111 6.78 -13.05 13.67
C LYS A 111 6.45 -14.40 13.00
N THR A 112 5.29 -14.52 12.36
CA THR A 112 4.86 -15.74 11.67
C THR A 112 5.73 -15.99 10.45
N GLN A 113 6.06 -17.25 10.18
CA GLN A 113 6.80 -17.65 8.98
C GLN A 113 5.81 -17.94 7.86
N LEU A 114 5.69 -17.04 6.90
CA LEU A 114 4.81 -17.13 5.73
C LEU A 114 5.60 -17.20 4.42
N ARG A 115 6.88 -17.56 4.49
CA ARG A 115 7.73 -17.66 3.29
C ARG A 115 7.10 -18.59 2.26
N GLY A 116 6.90 -18.09 1.04
CA GLY A 116 6.26 -18.85 -0.05
C GLY A 116 4.77 -19.16 0.17
N ALA A 117 4.12 -18.60 1.20
CA ALA A 117 2.69 -18.80 1.42
C ALA A 117 1.87 -18.17 0.29
N ARG A 118 0.72 -18.78 -0.01
CA ARG A 118 -0.24 -18.27 -0.98
C ARG A 118 -1.34 -17.52 -0.25
N LEU A 119 -1.54 -16.26 -0.62
CA LEU A 119 -2.41 -15.26 -0.01
C LEU A 119 -3.21 -14.53 -1.11
N LYS A 120 -3.38 -15.11 -2.30
CA LYS A 120 -4.06 -14.45 -3.42
C LYS A 120 -5.47 -14.10 -3.01
N TYR A 121 -5.86 -12.85 -3.21
CA TYR A 121 -7.17 -12.33 -2.81
C TYR A 121 -7.52 -12.51 -1.32
N ALA A 122 -6.55 -12.79 -0.45
CA ALA A 122 -6.77 -12.84 0.99
C ALA A 122 -7.14 -11.46 1.51
N ASN A 123 -8.01 -11.42 2.52
CA ASN A 123 -8.46 -10.20 3.17
C ASN A 123 -7.84 -10.10 4.56
N ALA A 124 -6.76 -9.35 4.72
CA ALA A 124 -6.00 -9.20 5.96
C ALA A 124 -6.08 -7.79 6.53
N ASN A 125 -7.23 -7.11 6.37
CA ASN A 125 -7.38 -5.75 6.87
C ASN A 125 -7.25 -5.70 8.39
N TYR A 126 -6.58 -4.68 8.89
CA TYR A 126 -6.35 -4.47 10.32
C TYR A 126 -5.62 -5.61 11.03
N ALA A 127 -5.09 -6.58 10.28
CA ALA A 127 -4.26 -7.64 10.82
C ALA A 127 -2.88 -7.12 11.23
N ARG A 128 -2.16 -7.93 11.99
CA ARG A 128 -0.90 -7.56 12.64
C ARG A 128 0.20 -8.54 12.26
N PHE A 129 1.08 -8.15 11.35
CA PHE A 129 2.18 -8.93 10.77
C PHE A 129 3.56 -8.40 11.22
N GLU A 130 3.65 -7.77 12.38
CA GLU A 130 4.91 -7.17 12.85
C GLU A 130 6.05 -8.19 12.80
N ALA A 131 7.12 -7.85 12.08
CA ALA A 131 8.28 -8.72 11.86
C ALA A 131 7.96 -10.12 11.31
N ALA A 132 6.84 -10.31 10.62
CA ALA A 132 6.53 -11.56 9.91
C ALA A 132 7.44 -11.76 8.69
N ASP A 133 7.74 -13.01 8.35
CA ASP A 133 8.51 -13.39 7.17
C ASP A 133 7.56 -13.79 6.05
N LEU A 134 7.28 -12.89 5.12
CA LEU A 134 6.48 -13.11 3.91
C LEU A 134 7.37 -13.18 2.65
N ARG A 135 8.66 -13.52 2.78
CA ARG A 135 9.55 -13.59 1.62
C ARG A 135 9.00 -14.57 0.58
N ALA A 136 9.05 -14.18 -0.69
CA ALA A 136 8.51 -14.97 -1.80
C ALA A 136 7.03 -15.40 -1.63
N ALA A 137 6.25 -14.76 -0.76
CA ALA A 137 4.82 -15.04 -0.65
C ALA A 137 4.06 -14.53 -1.89
N HIS A 138 2.95 -15.18 -2.21
CA HIS A 138 2.10 -14.88 -3.37
C HIS A 138 0.78 -14.27 -2.90
N GLY A 139 0.70 -12.94 -2.82
CA GLY A 139 -0.45 -12.17 -2.34
C GLY A 139 -1.07 -11.29 -3.41
N GLU A 140 -1.13 -11.74 -4.67
CA GLU A 140 -1.73 -10.98 -5.76
C GLU A 140 -3.20 -10.62 -5.42
N GLY A 141 -3.55 -9.33 -5.56
CA GLY A 141 -4.87 -8.81 -5.22
C GLY A 141 -5.27 -8.90 -3.74
N ALA A 142 -4.34 -9.24 -2.84
CA ALA A 142 -4.61 -9.30 -1.40
C ALA A 142 -4.88 -7.91 -0.81
N ARG A 143 -5.66 -7.88 0.27
CA ARG A 143 -6.04 -6.63 0.95
C ARG A 143 -5.37 -6.55 2.32
N PHE A 144 -4.64 -5.47 2.53
CA PHE A 144 -3.90 -5.12 3.74
C PHE A 144 -4.29 -3.72 4.23
N VAL A 145 -5.58 -3.37 4.16
CA VAL A 145 -6.06 -2.04 4.55
C VAL A 145 -5.92 -1.87 6.06
N GLY A 146 -5.22 -0.82 6.50
CA GLY A 146 -4.98 -0.55 7.91
C GLY A 146 -4.17 -1.63 8.64
N THR A 147 -3.51 -2.53 7.91
CA THR A 147 -2.69 -3.61 8.47
C THR A 147 -1.41 -3.04 9.06
N VAL A 148 -0.92 -3.65 10.14
CA VAL A 148 0.40 -3.35 10.70
C VAL A 148 1.39 -4.38 10.15
N LEU A 149 2.35 -3.92 9.36
CA LEU A 149 3.40 -4.70 8.69
C LEU A 149 4.79 -4.21 9.13
N GLU A 150 4.89 -3.50 10.26
CA GLU A 150 6.14 -2.92 10.74
C GLU A 150 7.27 -3.97 10.74
N ARG A 151 8.38 -3.65 10.05
CA ARG A 151 9.57 -4.50 9.93
C ARG A 151 9.30 -5.90 9.34
N ALA A 152 8.16 -6.14 8.71
CA ALA A 152 7.91 -7.38 7.98
C ALA A 152 8.88 -7.52 6.79
N ASP A 153 9.25 -8.77 6.50
CA ASP A 153 10.11 -9.09 5.38
C ASP A 153 9.27 -9.65 4.23
N MET A 154 9.16 -8.90 3.14
CA MET A 154 8.42 -9.22 1.92
C MET A 154 9.35 -9.24 0.70
N GLU A 155 10.64 -9.46 0.91
CA GLU A 155 11.60 -9.58 -0.19
C GLU A 155 11.17 -10.68 -1.16
N GLN A 156 11.21 -10.34 -2.45
CA GLN A 156 10.76 -11.19 -3.57
C GLN A 156 9.29 -11.63 -3.50
N ALA A 157 8.45 -11.04 -2.65
CA ALA A 157 7.02 -11.33 -2.64
C ALA A 157 6.34 -10.88 -3.94
N VAL A 158 5.31 -11.60 -4.36
CA VAL A 158 4.47 -11.26 -5.52
C VAL A 158 3.15 -10.71 -4.99
N LEU A 159 2.97 -9.39 -5.10
CA LEU A 159 1.92 -8.60 -4.47
C LEU A 159 1.27 -7.65 -5.51
N ASP A 160 1.25 -8.07 -6.77
CA ASP A 160 0.66 -7.29 -7.86
C ASP A 160 -0.83 -7.02 -7.57
N GLY A 161 -1.25 -5.77 -7.74
CA GLY A 161 -2.60 -5.30 -7.43
C GLY A 161 -3.00 -5.35 -5.95
N ALA A 162 -2.08 -5.64 -5.03
CA ALA A 162 -2.38 -5.66 -3.60
C ALA A 162 -2.69 -4.25 -3.05
N VAL A 163 -3.51 -4.20 -2.00
CA VAL A 163 -4.05 -2.94 -1.45
C VAL A 163 -3.56 -2.72 -0.03
N PHE A 164 -2.71 -1.72 0.18
CA PHE A 164 -2.08 -1.32 1.44
C PHE A 164 -2.57 0.04 1.96
N VAL A 165 -3.82 0.42 1.66
CA VAL A 165 -4.37 1.73 2.05
C VAL A 165 -4.29 1.91 3.56
N SER A 166 -3.67 3.01 4.00
CA SER A 166 -3.46 3.33 5.42
C SER A 166 -2.72 2.25 6.24
N ALA A 167 -2.00 1.33 5.59
CA ALA A 167 -1.18 0.35 6.28
C ALA A 167 0.05 1.00 6.95
N ASP A 168 0.50 0.44 8.07
CA ASP A 168 1.80 0.79 8.65
C ASP A 168 2.85 -0.21 8.18
N MET A 169 3.69 0.21 7.24
CA MET A 169 4.75 -0.56 6.61
C MET A 169 6.13 0.00 6.98
N THR A 170 6.25 0.65 8.14
CA THR A 170 7.50 1.24 8.62
C THR A 170 8.62 0.19 8.65
N GLY A 171 9.75 0.49 8.01
CA GLY A 171 10.95 -0.35 7.98
C GLY A 171 10.80 -1.70 7.25
N THR A 172 9.72 -1.90 6.49
CA THR A 172 9.51 -3.14 5.71
C THR A 172 10.60 -3.39 4.68
N ASN A 173 10.87 -4.67 4.40
CA ASN A 173 11.70 -5.10 3.29
C ASN A 173 10.81 -5.50 2.11
N LEU A 174 10.89 -4.77 1.00
CA LEU A 174 10.17 -5.03 -0.26
C LEU A 174 11.17 -5.13 -1.42
N LYS A 175 12.45 -5.40 -1.14
CA LYS A 175 13.46 -5.56 -2.18
C LYS A 175 13.04 -6.63 -3.16
N GLU A 176 13.19 -6.35 -4.45
CA GLU A 176 12.88 -7.28 -5.55
C GLU A 176 11.41 -7.79 -5.56
N ALA A 177 10.51 -7.19 -4.77
CA ALA A 177 9.10 -7.56 -4.76
C ALA A 177 8.41 -7.11 -6.07
N SER A 178 7.41 -7.88 -6.48
CA SER A 178 6.48 -7.50 -7.55
C SER A 178 5.26 -6.82 -6.93
N LEU A 179 5.03 -5.56 -7.27
CA LEU A 179 4.02 -4.66 -6.71
C LEU A 179 3.39 -3.83 -7.84
N GLU A 180 3.28 -4.41 -9.04
CA GLU A 180 2.69 -3.72 -10.18
C GLU A 180 1.23 -3.38 -9.86
N GLU A 181 0.82 -2.14 -10.14
CA GLU A 181 -0.50 -1.60 -9.81
C GLU A 181 -0.90 -1.65 -8.31
N ALA A 182 0.04 -1.90 -7.40
CA ALA A 182 -0.26 -1.93 -5.96
C ALA A 182 -0.65 -0.55 -5.42
N VAL A 183 -1.52 -0.52 -4.41
CA VAL A 183 -2.14 0.72 -3.89
C VAL A 183 -1.70 0.99 -2.45
N PHE A 184 -0.92 2.05 -2.23
CA PHE A 184 -0.35 2.47 -0.95
C PHE A 184 -0.92 3.82 -0.45
N ARG A 185 -2.14 4.21 -0.84
CA ARG A 185 -2.70 5.52 -0.47
C ARG A 185 -2.68 5.74 1.03
N GLY A 186 -2.05 6.82 1.48
CA GLY A 186 -1.92 7.15 2.91
C GLY A 186 -1.18 6.12 3.76
N ALA A 187 -0.45 5.18 3.15
CA ALA A 187 0.35 4.21 3.89
C ALA A 187 1.55 4.90 4.54
N ARG A 188 1.96 4.41 5.72
CA ARG A 188 3.22 4.82 6.36
C ARG A 188 4.31 3.85 5.93
N MET A 189 5.31 4.33 5.22
CA MET A 189 6.39 3.55 4.63
C MET A 189 7.76 4.13 4.98
N ILE A 190 7.88 4.71 6.18
CA ILE A 190 9.10 5.35 6.66
C ILE A 190 10.24 4.32 6.67
N GLY A 191 11.33 4.63 5.98
CA GLY A 191 12.51 3.77 5.88
C GLY A 191 12.27 2.42 5.18
N ALA A 192 11.15 2.26 4.45
CA ALA A 192 10.89 1.04 3.69
C ALA A 192 11.96 0.84 2.61
N ARG A 193 12.32 -0.43 2.35
CA ARG A 193 13.36 -0.81 1.39
C ARG A 193 12.72 -1.43 0.15
N LEU A 194 12.65 -0.70 -0.94
CA LEU A 194 12.04 -1.09 -2.23
C LEU A 194 13.07 -1.17 -3.37
N GLY A 195 14.34 -1.43 -3.05
CA GLY A 195 15.40 -1.54 -4.04
C GLY A 195 15.11 -2.64 -5.07
N SER A 196 15.25 -2.33 -6.35
CA SER A 196 14.94 -3.23 -7.47
C SER A 196 13.50 -3.79 -7.50
N ALA A 197 12.56 -3.20 -6.75
CA ALA A 197 11.17 -3.62 -6.77
C ALA A 197 10.47 -3.24 -8.09
N LYS A 198 9.47 -4.01 -8.50
CA LYS A 198 8.61 -3.70 -9.65
C LYS A 198 7.36 -2.99 -9.16
N LEU A 199 7.22 -1.72 -9.51
CA LEU A 199 6.21 -0.79 -9.00
C LEU A 199 5.55 -0.02 -10.14
N THR A 200 5.49 -0.62 -11.33
CA THR A 200 4.88 0.02 -12.50
C THR A 200 3.43 0.36 -12.17
N ARG A 201 3.05 1.63 -12.35
CA ARG A 201 1.73 2.18 -12.04
C ARG A 201 1.27 2.00 -10.58
N ALA A 202 2.19 1.80 -9.64
CA ALA A 202 1.86 1.77 -8.22
C ALA A 202 1.38 3.15 -7.74
N VAL A 203 0.48 3.17 -6.75
CA VAL A 203 -0.17 4.39 -6.26
C VAL A 203 0.28 4.70 -4.83
N PHE A 204 1.08 5.75 -4.67
CA PHE A 204 1.60 6.25 -3.40
C PHE A 204 0.95 7.58 -2.96
N THR A 205 -0.21 7.95 -3.50
CA THR A 205 -0.84 9.24 -3.20
C THR A 205 -0.99 9.45 -1.68
N GLY A 206 -0.39 10.53 -1.16
CA GLY A 206 -0.44 10.87 0.27
C GLY A 206 0.28 9.90 1.21
N ALA A 207 1.09 8.97 0.69
CA ALA A 207 1.90 8.07 1.52
C ALA A 207 3.05 8.83 2.19
N ASP A 208 3.43 8.39 3.39
CA ASP A 208 4.67 8.84 4.05
C ASP A 208 5.80 7.90 3.66
N LEU A 209 6.68 8.38 2.78
CA LEU A 209 7.82 7.66 2.23
C LEU A 209 9.14 8.24 2.76
N THR A 210 9.12 8.88 3.92
CA THR A 210 10.30 9.49 4.54
C THR A 210 11.43 8.47 4.67
N GLY A 211 12.58 8.74 4.04
CA GLY A 211 13.74 7.86 4.04
C GLY A 211 13.58 6.53 3.30
N ALA A 212 12.51 6.33 2.53
CA ALA A 212 12.31 5.11 1.75
C ALA A 212 13.35 4.98 0.62
N ALA A 213 13.77 3.75 0.32
CA ALA A 213 14.83 3.47 -0.65
C ALA A 213 14.30 2.71 -1.87
N PHE A 214 14.31 3.35 -3.03
CA PHE A 214 13.84 2.87 -4.33
C PHE A 214 14.97 2.69 -5.37
N ALA A 215 16.22 2.51 -4.92
CA ALA A 215 17.35 2.38 -5.83
C ALA A 215 17.11 1.26 -6.87
N ASN A 216 17.26 1.58 -8.16
CA ASN A 216 16.99 0.69 -9.30
C ASN A 216 15.55 0.16 -9.42
N ALA A 217 14.57 0.73 -8.71
CA ALA A 217 13.19 0.29 -8.80
C ALA A 217 12.55 0.65 -10.15
N ALA A 218 11.62 -0.18 -10.63
CA ALA A 218 10.83 0.08 -11.82
C ALA A 218 9.52 0.78 -11.43
N LEU A 219 9.47 2.09 -11.59
CA LEU A 219 8.40 2.99 -11.11
C LEU A 219 7.67 3.71 -12.25
N ARG A 220 7.71 3.15 -13.46
CA ARG A 220 7.08 3.77 -14.62
C ARG A 220 5.59 4.02 -14.37
N GLY A 221 5.16 5.27 -14.55
CA GLY A 221 3.77 5.69 -14.34
C GLY A 221 3.29 5.63 -12.89
N ALA A 222 4.17 5.47 -11.91
CA ALA A 222 3.80 5.48 -10.50
C ALA A 222 3.30 6.89 -10.07
N ASP A 223 2.34 6.92 -9.16
CA ASP A 223 1.76 8.17 -8.64
C ASP A 223 2.22 8.48 -7.22
N PHE A 224 3.07 9.50 -7.07
CA PHE A 224 3.57 10.04 -5.81
C PHE A 224 2.89 11.36 -5.43
N SER A 225 1.80 11.74 -6.09
CA SER A 225 1.15 13.03 -5.84
C SER A 225 0.84 13.21 -4.35
N ARG A 226 1.29 14.35 -3.80
CA ARG A 226 1.15 14.68 -2.36
C ARG A 226 1.81 13.70 -1.37
N ALA A 227 2.70 12.81 -1.82
CA ALA A 227 3.46 11.96 -0.92
C ALA A 227 4.57 12.73 -0.18
N GLU A 228 4.97 12.25 1.00
CA GLU A 228 6.11 12.79 1.75
C GLU A 228 7.38 12.04 1.36
N LEU A 229 8.31 12.69 0.66
CA LEU A 229 9.53 12.07 0.11
C LEU A 229 10.82 12.54 0.79
N ALA A 230 10.72 13.07 2.02
CA ALA A 230 11.87 13.63 2.72
C ALA A 230 12.96 12.55 2.91
N GLY A 231 14.15 12.75 2.36
CA GLY A 231 15.25 11.79 2.44
C GLY A 231 15.08 10.52 1.60
N ALA A 232 14.04 10.41 0.76
CA ALA A 232 13.85 9.23 -0.09
C ALA A 232 14.95 9.12 -1.17
N GLY A 233 15.34 7.90 -1.51
CA GLY A 233 16.36 7.61 -2.53
C GLY A 233 15.78 6.90 -3.75
N PHE A 234 15.98 7.46 -4.93
CA PHE A 234 15.51 6.98 -6.24
C PHE A 234 16.67 6.77 -7.22
N GLN A 235 17.87 6.46 -6.71
CA GLN A 235 19.06 6.38 -7.54
C GLN A 235 18.88 5.33 -8.64
N ALA A 236 19.11 5.73 -9.89
CA ALA A 236 18.94 4.87 -11.08
C ALA A 236 17.54 4.22 -11.21
N ALA A 237 16.51 4.78 -10.58
CA ALA A 237 15.14 4.30 -10.72
C ALA A 237 14.55 4.68 -12.10
N ASP A 238 13.67 3.84 -12.63
CA ASP A 238 12.86 4.14 -13.81
C ASP A 238 11.58 4.86 -13.38
N LEU A 239 11.56 6.18 -13.49
CA LEU A 239 10.46 7.08 -13.13
C LEU A 239 9.77 7.65 -14.37
N ARG A 240 9.87 6.98 -15.52
CA ARG A 240 9.22 7.45 -16.75
C ARG A 240 7.72 7.59 -16.53
N ASP A 241 7.14 8.65 -17.07
CA ASP A 241 5.71 8.95 -16.96
C ASP A 241 5.18 9.06 -15.50
N ALA A 242 6.05 9.10 -14.47
CA ALA A 242 5.62 9.15 -13.08
C ALA A 242 5.01 10.52 -12.70
N HIS A 243 4.14 10.52 -11.69
CA HIS A 243 3.43 11.71 -11.24
C HIS A 243 3.92 12.18 -9.87
N PHE A 244 4.37 13.43 -9.80
CA PHE A 244 4.89 14.08 -8.60
C PHE A 244 4.21 15.43 -8.36
N TYR A 245 2.92 15.52 -8.70
CA TYR A 245 2.18 16.77 -8.58
C TYR A 245 2.17 17.29 -7.13
N ALA A 246 2.58 18.54 -6.95
CA ALA A 246 2.64 19.23 -5.66
C ALA A 246 3.46 18.50 -4.58
N VAL A 247 4.52 17.79 -4.98
CA VAL A 247 5.43 17.10 -4.06
C VAL A 247 6.55 18.03 -3.60
N VAL A 248 6.91 17.94 -2.31
CA VAL A 248 8.08 18.63 -1.76
C VAL A 248 9.26 17.67 -1.68
N PHE A 249 10.28 17.93 -2.48
CA PHE A 249 11.54 17.20 -2.47
C PHE A 249 12.51 17.86 -1.50
N GLN A 250 12.82 17.14 -0.42
CA GLN A 250 13.75 17.59 0.60
C GLN A 250 14.74 16.46 0.90
N LYS A 251 16.02 16.71 0.66
CA LYS A 251 17.10 15.72 0.78
C LYS A 251 16.84 14.43 -0.03
N THR A 252 16.07 14.53 -1.12
CA THR A 252 15.77 13.40 -2.00
C THR A 252 16.93 13.18 -2.98
N ASP A 253 17.27 11.91 -3.25
CA ASP A 253 18.30 11.56 -4.22
C ASP A 253 17.68 10.95 -5.48
N LEU A 254 17.68 11.69 -6.58
CA LEU A 254 17.20 11.28 -7.91
C LEU A 254 18.38 11.08 -8.88
N SER A 255 19.60 10.90 -8.36
CA SER A 255 20.79 10.78 -9.20
C SER A 255 20.67 9.60 -10.17
N ARG A 256 20.94 9.85 -11.45
CA ARG A 256 20.83 8.90 -12.56
C ARG A 256 19.43 8.31 -12.78
N ALA A 257 18.38 8.87 -12.18
CA ALA A 257 17.01 8.44 -12.41
C ALA A 257 16.54 8.81 -13.83
N ASP A 258 15.70 7.96 -14.41
CA ASP A 258 15.03 8.22 -15.69
C ASP A 258 13.65 8.81 -15.44
N LEU A 259 13.51 10.12 -15.62
CA LEU A 259 12.28 10.91 -15.39
C LEU A 259 11.63 11.35 -16.71
N ARG A 260 11.91 10.65 -17.82
CA ARG A 260 11.35 11.06 -19.12
C ARG A 260 9.82 11.05 -19.09
N GLY A 261 9.23 12.15 -19.53
CA GLY A 261 7.76 12.32 -19.51
C GLY A 261 7.14 12.47 -18.12
N ALA A 262 7.93 12.50 -17.04
CA ALA A 262 7.40 12.64 -15.69
C ALA A 262 6.70 14.00 -15.48
N ASN A 263 5.62 13.99 -14.71
CA ASN A 263 4.89 15.19 -14.32
C ASN A 263 5.40 15.71 -12.96
N LEU A 264 6.15 16.80 -13.00
CA LEU A 264 6.73 17.50 -11.85
C LEU A 264 6.04 18.87 -11.63
N SER A 265 4.83 19.05 -12.15
CA SER A 265 4.11 20.33 -12.05
C SER A 265 3.88 20.72 -10.60
N ASP A 266 4.11 21.99 -10.28
CA ASP A 266 4.02 22.58 -8.94
C ASP A 266 4.89 21.87 -7.87
N ALA A 267 5.87 21.05 -8.27
CA ALA A 267 6.81 20.42 -7.34
C ALA A 267 7.80 21.45 -6.76
N VAL A 268 8.21 21.26 -5.51
CA VAL A 268 9.13 22.17 -4.80
C VAL A 268 10.38 21.42 -4.37
N PHE A 269 11.54 21.86 -4.85
CA PHE A 269 12.85 21.30 -4.52
C PHE A 269 13.59 22.18 -3.52
N LYS A 270 13.49 21.82 -2.24
CA LYS A 270 14.21 22.51 -1.16
C LYS A 270 15.68 22.08 -1.08
N SER A 271 15.92 20.79 -1.34
CA SER A 271 17.25 20.18 -1.43
C SER A 271 17.10 18.81 -2.08
N GLY A 272 18.00 18.45 -2.98
CA GLY A 272 17.99 17.14 -3.62
C GLY A 272 18.93 17.07 -4.82
N SER A 273 19.42 15.87 -5.11
CA SER A 273 20.32 15.63 -6.23
C SER A 273 19.57 15.06 -7.42
N PHE A 274 19.82 15.63 -8.60
CA PHE A 274 19.45 15.08 -9.90
C PHE A 274 20.68 14.72 -10.71
N GLU A 275 21.82 14.48 -10.08
CA GLU A 275 23.07 14.32 -10.81
C GLU A 275 22.96 13.21 -11.88
N GLY A 276 23.13 13.58 -13.14
CA GLY A 276 23.00 12.67 -14.28
C GLY A 276 21.59 12.15 -14.56
N ALA A 277 20.54 12.76 -14.02
CA ALA A 277 19.15 12.37 -14.27
C ALA A 277 18.68 12.79 -15.68
N ASP A 278 17.73 12.03 -16.23
CA ASP A 278 17.13 12.30 -17.54
C ASP A 278 15.71 12.83 -17.39
N LEU A 279 15.51 14.13 -17.62
CA LEU A 279 14.20 14.80 -17.56
C LEU A 279 13.65 15.13 -18.95
N ARG A 280 14.08 14.46 -20.02
CA ARG A 280 13.59 14.76 -21.37
C ARG A 280 12.07 14.60 -21.47
N GLY A 281 11.41 15.62 -22.00
CA GLY A 281 9.95 15.65 -22.12
C GLY A 281 9.19 15.77 -20.79
N ALA A 282 9.86 15.98 -19.65
CA ALA A 282 9.19 16.16 -18.36
C ALA A 282 8.39 17.48 -18.31
N VAL A 283 7.35 17.51 -17.47
CA VAL A 283 6.51 18.70 -17.27
C VAL A 283 6.91 19.40 -15.97
N LEU A 284 7.45 20.62 -16.08
CA LEU A 284 8.01 21.44 -14.99
C LEU A 284 7.20 22.73 -14.74
N SER A 285 6.00 22.86 -15.29
CA SER A 285 5.13 24.03 -15.11
C SER A 285 4.91 24.33 -13.62
N GLY A 286 5.18 25.57 -13.18
CA GLY A 286 5.07 25.97 -11.77
C GLY A 286 6.10 25.37 -10.81
N ALA A 287 7.01 24.50 -11.25
CA ALA A 287 7.98 23.85 -10.37
C ALA A 287 9.04 24.83 -9.85
N ASP A 288 9.42 24.70 -8.58
CA ASP A 288 10.52 25.46 -7.97
C ASP A 288 11.75 24.57 -7.80
N LEU A 289 12.70 24.68 -8.74
CA LEU A 289 13.96 23.93 -8.77
C LEU A 289 15.13 24.71 -8.17
N SER A 290 14.89 25.84 -7.50
CA SER A 290 15.96 26.74 -7.02
C SER A 290 16.94 26.09 -6.03
N GLY A 291 16.50 25.09 -5.26
CA GLY A 291 17.33 24.31 -4.33
C GLY A 291 17.86 22.99 -4.88
N ALA A 292 17.67 22.68 -6.17
CA ALA A 292 18.05 21.40 -6.76
C ALA A 292 19.48 21.42 -7.34
N VAL A 293 20.22 20.32 -7.17
CA VAL A 293 21.50 20.10 -7.87
C VAL A 293 21.22 19.41 -9.20
N LEU A 294 21.37 20.14 -10.31
CA LEU A 294 21.06 19.65 -11.66
C LEU A 294 22.32 19.45 -12.54
N THR A 295 23.42 18.97 -11.94
CA THR A 295 24.67 18.66 -12.65
C THR A 295 24.45 17.48 -13.60
N GLY A 296 24.83 17.61 -14.87
CA GLY A 296 24.70 16.53 -15.86
C GLY A 296 23.25 16.14 -16.22
N VAL A 297 22.25 16.96 -15.87
CA VAL A 297 20.84 16.69 -16.17
C VAL A 297 20.53 16.94 -17.65
N GLU A 298 19.80 16.00 -18.26
CA GLU A 298 19.22 16.18 -19.60
C GLU A 298 17.80 16.74 -19.53
N LEU A 299 17.54 17.82 -20.27
CA LEU A 299 16.28 18.60 -20.20
C LEU A 299 15.61 18.77 -21.56
N GLU A 300 16.11 18.11 -22.61
CA GLU A 300 15.61 18.30 -23.97
C GLU A 300 14.11 18.03 -24.06
N GLY A 301 13.36 19.01 -24.55
CA GLY A 301 11.92 18.90 -24.74
C GLY A 301 11.09 18.98 -23.46
N ALA A 302 11.70 19.12 -22.29
CA ALA A 302 10.97 19.40 -21.06
C ALA A 302 10.23 20.74 -21.16
N THR A 303 9.02 20.79 -20.63
CA THR A 303 8.16 21.98 -20.70
C THR A 303 8.16 22.75 -19.39
N TYR A 304 8.18 24.08 -19.46
CA TYR A 304 8.13 24.97 -18.29
C TYR A 304 7.28 26.20 -18.61
N ASP A 305 6.90 26.96 -17.57
CA ASP A 305 6.16 28.22 -17.71
C ASP A 305 6.82 29.36 -16.92
N TYR A 306 6.19 30.53 -16.91
CA TYR A 306 6.70 31.74 -16.25
C TYR A 306 6.72 31.64 -14.71
N LYS A 307 6.07 30.63 -14.12
CA LYS A 307 6.08 30.39 -12.67
C LYS A 307 7.22 29.44 -12.27
N THR A 308 7.76 28.67 -13.23
CA THR A 308 8.87 27.75 -12.99
C THR A 308 10.12 28.52 -12.55
N LYS A 309 10.73 28.12 -11.43
CA LYS A 309 12.01 28.68 -10.96
C LYS A 309 13.14 27.70 -11.24
N LEU A 310 14.13 28.12 -12.02
CA LEU A 310 15.30 27.30 -12.36
C LEU A 310 16.52 27.75 -11.52
N PRO A 311 17.44 26.84 -11.15
CA PRO A 311 18.63 27.16 -10.36
C PRO A 311 19.77 27.78 -11.18
N PHE A 312 19.59 27.93 -12.50
CA PHE A 312 20.60 28.48 -13.41
C PHE A 312 20.08 29.76 -14.07
N GLY A 313 21.00 30.66 -14.44
CA GLY A 313 20.70 31.76 -15.37
C GLY A 313 20.31 31.24 -16.77
N ASP A 314 19.80 32.12 -17.64
CA ASP A 314 19.12 31.84 -18.92
C ASP A 314 19.79 30.84 -19.88
N TYR A 315 21.09 30.54 -19.75
CA TYR A 315 21.85 29.75 -20.73
C TYR A 315 21.38 28.29 -20.85
N LYS A 316 20.93 27.64 -19.77
CA LYS A 316 20.32 26.28 -19.85
C LYS A 316 18.86 26.29 -20.25
N ALA A 317 18.18 27.45 -20.20
CA ALA A 317 16.78 27.56 -20.61
C ALA A 317 16.58 27.26 -22.11
N LYS A 318 17.63 27.41 -22.94
CA LYS A 318 17.58 27.06 -24.38
C LYS A 318 17.28 25.59 -24.68
N ARG A 319 17.53 24.68 -23.74
CA ARG A 319 17.20 23.24 -23.87
C ARG A 319 15.75 22.92 -23.52
N LEU A 320 15.03 23.88 -22.95
CA LEU A 320 13.65 23.74 -22.49
C LEU A 320 12.66 24.30 -23.53
N LYS A 321 11.43 23.77 -23.53
CA LYS A 321 10.31 24.29 -24.32
C LYS A 321 9.41 25.16 -23.45
N LEU A 322 9.42 26.46 -23.70
CA LEU A 322 8.52 27.40 -22.99
C LEU A 322 7.07 27.18 -23.45
N VAL A 323 6.19 26.88 -22.50
CA VAL A 323 4.75 26.85 -22.73
C VAL A 323 4.19 28.20 -22.31
N LYS A 324 3.72 28.98 -23.29
CA LYS A 324 2.95 30.20 -23.02
C LYS A 324 1.53 29.77 -22.64
N LYS A 325 1.19 29.87 -21.35
CA LYS A 325 -0.20 29.85 -20.88
C LYS A 325 -0.67 31.28 -20.66
#